data_AF-A0A928GJP9-F1
#
_entry.id   AF-A0A928GJP9-F1
#
_cell.length_a   1.000
_cell.length_b   1.000
_cell.length_c   1.000
_cell.angle_alpha   90.00
_cell.angle_beta   90.00
_cell.angle_gamma   90.00
#
_symmetry.space_group_name_H-M   'P 1'
#
loop_
_entity.id
_entity.type
_entity.pdbx_description
1 polymer ?
#
loop_
_entity_poly.entity_id
_entity_poly.type
_entity_poly.pdbx_seq_one_letter_code
_entity_poly.pdbx_strand_id
1 'polypeptide(L)'
;MKKLLAIVLSLCYCFLAMAQVGTWRNYLAYHDVQSICKANDNLFVLASNDLYQYNLNDQSITTYDKVNGLSDTHITYIAWSQKAKRLIAVYEDSNIDLIDTDGNIINISALYNKAMTEDKTITGISIDGVYAYLTTSFAIIKVNIQKAEISETYTNNNPEYPKDLIPYKDDYDAYISTVSTLNPGGPAYNRFYESKYINGRLYTTGGFFLPAMPDNAIPGTIQVYDGNDWTLYQEKINEITGYSYVDNCCIDADPNDPEHVFVGGRCGLYEFQNGELVTYYNKDNSMLMGANDRGKQLGNDYVLVLGLKFDSKGNLWLLNSLGNGVSLLEYTTDKQWINHHNVLLTDDNSITVPGLSNMMIDSRGLLWFVNNNWKNPSVFCYDMDNDILLKYDQIVNQDDVKYQSYSVSCITEDKEGNMWVGTDVGPFMIQKSDIGQNKVTFYQVKVPRNDGTNYADYLLNGVNISCIAIDGGNRKWFGTNGAGVFLISADNIVQEENFTTENSNLLYNNVSSISINNITGEVYFLSDNGLCSYQSNAVDPNPDMTKDGINIYPNPVTPDFTGMVTITGLSYDADVKITTANGAIVAEGRSNGGMYNWDCCNKQGKRVASGVYMVITATSDGKKGTVGKVAVIN
;
A
#
# COMPACT_ATOMS: atom_id res chain seq x y z
N MET A 1 44.09 -30.12 -18.17
CA MET A 1 43.35 -30.34 -16.90
C MET A 1 43.67 -29.26 -15.84
N LYS A 2 43.69 -27.96 -16.21
CA LYS A 2 43.87 -26.84 -15.26
C LYS A 2 42.98 -25.62 -15.60
N LYS A 3 41.92 -25.82 -16.39
CA LYS A 3 40.94 -24.79 -16.78
C LYS A 3 39.48 -25.15 -16.45
N LEU A 4 39.24 -26.22 -15.69
CA LEU A 4 37.90 -26.63 -15.26
C LEU A 4 37.65 -26.47 -13.75
N LEU A 5 38.60 -25.92 -12.98
CA LEU A 5 38.49 -25.83 -11.51
C LEU A 5 38.15 -24.42 -10.99
N ALA A 6 37.91 -23.45 -11.88
CA ALA A 6 37.64 -22.05 -11.50
C ALA A 6 36.17 -21.61 -11.72
N ILE A 7 35.29 -22.52 -12.13
CA ILE A 7 33.86 -22.22 -12.41
C ILE A 7 32.92 -22.82 -11.34
N VAL A 8 33.46 -23.55 -10.33
CA VAL A 8 32.63 -24.20 -9.28
C VAL A 8 32.73 -23.51 -7.91
N LEU A 9 33.41 -22.34 -7.81
CA LEU A 9 33.52 -21.58 -6.56
C LEU A 9 32.99 -20.14 -6.68
N SER A 10 31.86 -19.98 -7.38
CA SER A 10 31.03 -18.78 -7.36
C SER A 10 29.53 -19.15 -7.43
N LEU A 11 29.12 -20.18 -6.69
CA LEU A 11 27.80 -20.11 -6.06
C LEU A 11 27.97 -19.16 -4.88
N CYS A 12 27.94 -17.86 -5.18
CA CYS A 12 27.48 -16.90 -4.20
C CYS A 12 26.05 -17.36 -3.90
N TYR A 13 25.85 -18.05 -2.78
CA TYR A 13 24.54 -18.02 -2.14
C TYR A 13 24.33 -16.53 -1.84
N CYS A 14 23.69 -15.81 -2.77
CA CYS A 14 22.96 -14.62 -2.41
C CYS A 14 21.94 -15.11 -1.39
N PHE A 15 22.32 -15.09 -0.11
CA PHE A 15 21.34 -14.81 0.91
C PHE A 15 20.72 -13.50 0.46
N LEU A 16 19.53 -13.57 -0.14
CA LEU A 16 18.60 -12.45 -0.08
C LEU A 16 18.56 -12.12 1.40
N ALA A 17 19.20 -11.02 1.79
CA ALA A 17 19.10 -10.51 3.13
C ALA A 17 17.62 -10.18 3.31
N MET A 18 16.87 -11.10 3.92
CA MET A 18 15.48 -10.85 4.23
C MET A 18 15.44 -9.61 5.10
N ALA A 19 14.60 -8.65 4.74
CA ALA A 19 14.45 -7.42 5.49
C ALA A 19 14.14 -7.75 6.95
N GLN A 20 14.65 -6.93 7.86
CA GLN A 20 14.40 -7.12 9.28
C GLN A 20 12.93 -6.81 9.57
N VAL A 21 12.29 -7.64 10.39
CA VAL A 21 10.94 -7.35 10.87
C VAL A 21 10.91 -5.95 11.49
N GLY A 22 9.87 -5.18 11.16
CA GLY A 22 9.70 -3.82 11.65
C GLY A 22 10.28 -2.73 10.76
N THR A 23 11.01 -3.08 9.68
CA THR A 23 11.56 -2.08 8.77
C THR A 23 10.52 -1.60 7.77
N TRP A 24 10.65 -0.33 7.39
CA TRP A 24 9.84 0.32 6.37
C TRP A 24 10.65 0.54 5.09
N ARG A 25 9.97 0.60 3.96
CA ARG A 25 10.53 1.03 2.68
C ARG A 25 9.55 1.93 1.96
N ASN A 26 10.04 3.03 1.39
CA ASN A 26 9.25 3.91 0.54
C ASN A 26 9.58 3.67 -0.93
N TYR A 27 8.56 3.76 -1.78
CA TYR A 27 8.66 3.60 -3.23
C TYR A 27 8.21 4.90 -3.88
N LEU A 28 9.15 5.86 -3.95
CA LEU A 28 8.92 7.22 -4.45
C LEU A 28 9.16 7.33 -5.95
N ALA A 29 8.49 8.29 -6.58
CA ALA A 29 8.60 8.52 -8.03
C ALA A 29 9.59 9.64 -8.34
N TYR A 30 10.41 9.47 -9.38
CA TYR A 30 11.42 10.46 -9.76
C TYR A 30 11.40 10.84 -11.24
N HIS A 31 10.26 10.59 -11.91
CA HIS A 31 10.12 10.74 -13.36
C HIS A 31 9.97 12.20 -13.82
N ASP A 32 9.07 12.97 -13.19
CA ASP A 32 8.73 14.32 -13.65
C ASP A 32 9.58 15.37 -12.94
N VAL A 33 10.73 15.74 -13.52
CA VAL A 33 11.64 16.74 -12.95
C VAL A 33 10.99 18.13 -12.86
N GLN A 34 10.98 18.72 -11.67
CA GLN A 34 10.35 20.00 -11.35
C GLN A 34 11.37 21.10 -11.05
N SER A 35 12.47 20.78 -10.37
CA SER A 35 13.52 21.76 -10.02
C SER A 35 14.88 21.09 -9.83
N ILE A 36 15.95 21.82 -10.14
CA ILE A 36 17.33 21.35 -10.00
C ILE A 36 18.17 22.43 -9.32
N CYS A 37 18.74 22.15 -8.16
CA CYS A 37 19.64 23.06 -7.45
C CYS A 37 21.07 22.53 -7.45
N LYS A 38 22.04 23.29 -7.98
CA LYS A 38 23.45 22.92 -7.92
C LYS A 38 24.09 23.27 -6.58
N ALA A 39 24.72 22.28 -5.96
CA ALA A 39 25.44 22.37 -4.70
C ALA A 39 26.89 21.84 -4.84
N ASN A 40 27.80 22.70 -5.34
CA ASN A 40 29.17 22.33 -5.72
C ASN A 40 29.16 21.22 -6.80
N ASP A 41 29.61 20.01 -6.43
CA ASP A 41 29.65 18.83 -7.29
C ASP A 41 28.36 17.99 -7.20
N ASN A 42 27.39 18.40 -6.39
CA ASN A 42 26.11 17.72 -6.26
C ASN A 42 25.00 18.50 -6.96
N LEU A 43 24.00 17.79 -7.47
CA LEU A 43 22.70 18.32 -7.88
C LEU A 43 21.65 17.80 -6.91
N PHE A 44 20.88 18.68 -6.28
CA PHE A 44 19.62 18.30 -5.66
C PHE A 44 18.52 18.43 -6.71
N VAL A 45 17.73 17.38 -6.88
CA VAL A 45 16.69 17.29 -7.90
C VAL A 45 15.37 16.99 -7.24
N LEU A 46 14.41 17.89 -7.44
CA LEU A 46 13.01 17.67 -7.10
C LEU A 46 12.32 17.11 -8.35
N ALA A 47 11.78 15.90 -8.26
CA ALA A 47 11.05 15.25 -9.34
C ALA A 47 9.84 14.51 -8.77
N SER A 48 8.67 14.67 -9.38
CA SER A 48 7.39 14.11 -8.91
C SER A 48 7.10 14.40 -7.42
N ASN A 49 7.53 15.57 -6.94
CA ASN A 49 7.48 16.03 -5.56
C ASN A 49 8.38 15.27 -4.57
N ASP A 50 9.27 14.41 -5.07
CA ASP A 50 10.25 13.65 -4.30
C ASP A 50 11.68 14.14 -4.58
N LEU A 51 12.58 13.96 -3.60
CA LEU A 51 13.93 14.52 -3.64
C LEU A 51 14.99 13.44 -3.80
N TYR A 52 15.94 13.69 -4.70
CA TYR A 52 17.20 12.95 -4.76
C TYR A 52 18.39 13.88 -4.99
N GLN A 53 19.58 13.38 -4.66
CA GLN A 53 20.86 14.02 -4.94
C GLN A 53 21.65 13.17 -5.93
N TYR A 54 22.28 13.84 -6.89
CA TYR A 54 23.19 13.24 -7.87
C TYR A 54 24.56 13.90 -7.79
N ASN A 55 25.61 13.10 -7.66
CA ASN A 55 26.99 13.60 -7.63
C ASN A 55 27.59 13.60 -9.05
N LEU A 56 28.04 14.77 -9.52
CA LEU A 56 28.60 14.97 -10.86
C LEU A 56 29.97 14.29 -11.05
N ASN A 57 30.70 13.99 -9.98
CA ASN A 57 32.04 13.42 -10.07
C ASN A 57 32.01 11.89 -10.12
N ASP A 58 31.30 11.25 -9.18
CA ASP A 58 31.26 9.78 -9.06
C ASP A 58 29.97 9.14 -9.56
N GLN A 59 29.00 9.96 -9.99
CA GLN A 59 27.71 9.55 -10.54
C GLN A 59 26.81 8.81 -9.54
N SER A 60 27.11 8.89 -8.23
CA SER A 60 26.26 8.33 -7.20
C SER A 60 24.92 9.06 -7.10
N ILE A 61 23.86 8.31 -6.82
CA ILE A 61 22.52 8.81 -6.55
C ILE A 61 22.17 8.47 -5.11
N THR A 62 21.64 9.44 -4.37
CA THR A 62 21.08 9.27 -3.02
C THR A 62 19.65 9.79 -3.02
N THR A 63 18.70 8.96 -2.63
CA THR A 63 17.29 9.34 -2.50
C THR A 63 16.98 9.78 -1.06
N TYR A 64 16.03 10.70 -0.92
CA TYR A 64 15.58 11.21 0.37
C TYR A 64 14.09 10.94 0.54
N ASP A 65 13.72 10.38 1.68
CA ASP A 65 12.35 10.03 2.05
C ASP A 65 12.22 9.93 3.59
N LYS A 66 11.02 9.63 4.11
CA LYS A 66 10.79 9.50 5.56
C LYS A 66 11.62 8.41 6.25
N VAL A 67 11.95 7.32 5.55
CA VAL A 67 12.83 6.26 6.08
C VAL A 67 14.28 6.76 6.16
N ASN A 68 14.70 7.59 5.21
CA ASN A 68 16.05 8.14 5.10
C ASN A 68 16.21 9.54 5.72
N GLY A 69 15.26 9.97 6.53
CA GLY A 69 15.39 11.12 7.43
C GLY A 69 14.63 12.38 7.05
N LEU A 70 13.90 12.41 5.92
CA LEU A 70 12.97 13.52 5.66
C LEU A 70 11.84 13.52 6.68
N SER A 71 11.39 14.71 7.04
CA SER A 71 10.32 14.88 8.03
C SER A 71 8.93 14.70 7.46
N ASP A 72 8.77 14.85 6.13
CA ASP A 72 7.47 14.76 5.46
C ASP A 72 7.57 14.28 4.00
N THR A 73 6.44 14.28 3.30
CA THR A 73 6.29 13.93 1.88
C THR A 73 5.78 15.12 1.07
N HIS A 74 5.87 15.02 -0.26
CA HIS A 74 5.32 16.02 -1.19
C HIS A 74 5.98 17.41 -1.09
N ILE A 75 7.25 17.49 -1.50
CA ILE A 75 8.02 18.75 -1.54
C ILE A 75 7.49 19.63 -2.68
N THR A 76 7.21 20.90 -2.38
CA THR A 76 6.70 21.90 -3.32
C THR A 76 7.77 22.87 -3.81
N TYR A 77 8.76 23.19 -2.96
CA TYR A 77 9.87 24.08 -3.32
C TYR A 77 11.19 23.56 -2.77
N ILE A 78 12.25 23.72 -3.57
CA ILE A 78 13.63 23.59 -3.13
C ILE A 78 14.43 24.84 -3.50
N ALA A 79 15.41 25.20 -2.66
CA ALA A 79 16.41 26.22 -3.01
C ALA A 79 17.74 25.96 -2.30
N TRP A 80 18.85 26.16 -3.00
CA TRP A 80 20.18 26.03 -2.40
C TRP A 80 20.73 27.38 -1.92
N SER A 81 21.16 27.44 -0.64
CA SER A 81 21.93 28.57 -0.11
C SER A 81 23.43 28.29 -0.17
N GLN A 82 24.13 28.99 -1.06
CA GLN A 82 25.58 28.86 -1.17
C GLN A 82 26.33 29.31 0.09
N LYS A 83 25.78 30.27 0.86
CA LYS A 83 26.42 30.76 2.10
C LYS A 83 26.19 29.82 3.27
N ALA A 84 24.98 29.27 3.43
CA ALA A 84 24.68 28.32 4.48
C ALA A 84 25.15 26.89 4.16
N LYS A 85 25.42 26.60 2.87
CA LYS A 85 25.76 25.28 2.34
C LYS A 85 24.68 24.23 2.65
N ARG A 86 23.42 24.64 2.51
CA ARG A 86 22.25 23.79 2.72
C ARG A 86 21.19 24.09 1.68
N LEU A 87 20.50 23.04 1.27
CA LEU A 87 19.21 23.10 0.61
C LEU A 87 18.16 23.42 1.67
N ILE A 88 17.18 24.21 1.30
CA ILE A 88 15.89 24.28 2.00
C ILE A 88 14.87 23.57 1.13
N ALA A 89 14.19 22.58 1.69
CA ALA A 89 13.06 21.87 1.10
C ALA A 89 11.79 22.22 1.88
N VAL A 90 10.74 22.61 1.16
CA VAL A 90 9.46 23.04 1.74
C VAL A 90 8.38 22.08 1.27
N TYR A 91 7.64 21.52 2.22
CA TYR A 91 6.55 20.58 1.96
C TYR A 91 5.22 21.31 1.72
N GLU A 92 4.24 20.61 1.15
CA GLU A 92 2.89 21.14 0.91
C GLU A 92 2.22 21.68 2.18
N ASP A 93 2.42 21.01 3.30
CA ASP A 93 1.88 21.36 4.61
C ASP A 93 2.67 22.48 5.34
N SER A 94 3.63 23.09 4.64
CA SER A 94 4.51 24.15 5.14
C SER A 94 5.53 23.69 6.20
N ASN A 95 5.73 22.39 6.36
CA ASN A 95 6.90 21.87 7.05
C ASN A 95 8.17 22.19 6.23
N ILE A 96 9.34 22.21 6.88
CA ILE A 96 10.59 22.63 6.26
C ILE A 96 11.73 21.73 6.72
N ASP A 97 12.49 21.20 5.77
CA ASP A 97 13.76 20.54 6.05
C ASP A 97 14.93 21.30 5.44
N LEU A 98 16.05 21.28 6.16
CA LEU A 98 17.34 21.78 5.69
C LEU A 98 18.30 20.61 5.49
N ILE A 99 18.92 20.54 4.31
CA ILE A 99 19.69 19.37 3.89
C ILE A 99 21.07 19.83 3.42
N ASP A 100 22.15 19.28 3.98
CA ASP A 100 23.50 19.53 3.46
C ASP A 100 23.95 18.47 2.44
N THR A 101 25.11 18.67 1.82
CA THR A 101 25.63 17.75 0.79
C THR A 101 26.07 16.39 1.32
N ASP A 102 26.23 16.26 2.63
CA ASP A 102 26.60 15.01 3.30
C ASP A 102 25.34 14.22 3.71
N GLY A 103 24.14 14.75 3.43
CA GLY A 103 22.85 14.14 3.73
C GLY A 103 22.33 14.41 5.13
N ASN A 104 22.92 15.34 5.89
CA ASN A 104 22.39 15.70 7.21
C ASN A 104 21.12 16.55 7.06
N ILE A 105 20.06 16.16 7.77
CA ILE A 105 18.74 16.79 7.69
C ILE A 105 18.40 17.45 9.03
N ILE A 106 17.90 18.68 8.98
CA ILE A 106 17.40 19.41 10.16
C ILE A 106 16.01 19.94 9.86
N ASN A 107 15.04 19.54 10.67
CA ASN A 107 13.66 19.97 10.56
C ASN A 107 13.39 21.33 11.23
N ILE A 108 12.55 22.15 10.59
CA ILE A 108 11.97 23.39 11.14
C ILE A 108 10.43 23.31 11.05
N SER A 109 9.82 22.54 11.95
CA SER A 109 8.36 22.36 12.01
C SER A 109 7.57 23.52 12.64
N ALA A 110 8.21 24.65 12.96
CA ALA A 110 7.55 25.75 13.67
C ALA A 110 6.36 26.36 12.91
N LEU A 111 6.44 26.46 11.56
CA LEU A 111 5.34 26.95 10.73
C LEU A 111 4.23 25.91 10.58
N TYR A 112 4.61 24.65 10.34
CA TYR A 112 3.71 23.50 10.33
C TYR A 112 2.86 23.41 11.62
N ASN A 113 3.51 23.40 12.78
CA ASN A 113 2.87 23.29 14.09
C ASN A 113 2.05 24.53 14.52
N LYS A 114 2.19 25.65 13.80
CA LYS A 114 1.46 26.87 14.13
C LYS A 114 -0.02 26.70 13.76
N ALA A 115 -0.87 26.56 14.78
CA ALA A 115 -2.32 26.64 14.63
C ALA A 115 -2.72 28.08 14.29
N MET A 116 -3.35 28.27 13.12
CA MET A 116 -3.84 29.56 12.65
C MET A 116 -4.95 29.38 11.61
N THR A 117 -5.66 30.46 11.31
CA THR A 117 -6.79 30.46 10.35
C THR A 117 -6.36 30.86 8.94
N GLU A 118 -5.19 31.46 8.82
CA GLU A 118 -4.59 31.94 7.58
C GLU A 118 -4.00 30.77 6.79
N ASP A 119 -4.04 30.90 5.46
CA ASP A 119 -3.48 29.92 4.53
C ASP A 119 -1.95 29.98 4.54
N LYS A 120 -1.31 28.89 4.97
CA LYS A 120 0.14 28.75 5.10
C LYS A 120 0.85 28.37 3.81
N THR A 121 0.12 28.11 2.73
CA THR A 121 0.68 27.70 1.44
C THR A 121 1.82 28.64 1.01
N ILE A 122 3.01 28.05 0.85
CA ILE A 122 4.16 28.77 0.31
C ILE A 122 3.94 28.90 -1.21
N THR A 123 4.09 30.11 -1.74
CA THR A 123 3.92 30.42 -3.17
C THR A 123 5.21 30.83 -3.86
N GLY A 124 6.31 30.93 -3.10
CA GLY A 124 7.62 31.23 -3.65
C GLY A 124 8.70 31.33 -2.59
N ILE A 125 9.94 31.19 -3.02
CA ILE A 125 11.14 31.25 -2.20
C ILE A 125 12.15 32.23 -2.80
N SER A 126 12.78 33.03 -1.95
CA SER A 126 13.91 33.90 -2.30
C SER A 126 15.07 33.64 -1.35
N ILE A 127 16.31 33.65 -1.86
CA ILE A 127 17.52 33.44 -1.06
C ILE A 127 18.37 34.72 -1.06
N ASP A 128 18.74 35.20 0.14
CA ASP A 128 19.75 36.23 0.32
C ASP A 128 20.71 35.85 1.45
N GLY A 129 21.96 35.57 1.08
CA GLY A 129 22.98 35.08 1.99
C GLY A 129 22.55 33.78 2.69
N VAL A 130 22.38 33.85 4.00
CA VAL A 130 21.98 32.71 4.85
C VAL A 130 20.48 32.66 5.12
N TYR A 131 19.70 33.58 4.56
CA TYR A 131 18.26 33.67 4.78
C TYR A 131 17.48 33.17 3.56
N ALA A 132 16.43 32.40 3.82
CA ALA A 132 15.33 32.19 2.88
C ALA A 132 14.14 33.06 3.29
N TYR A 133 13.47 33.63 2.30
CA TYR A 133 12.20 34.33 2.46
C TYR A 133 11.13 33.52 1.75
N LEU A 134 10.24 32.89 2.54
CA LEU A 134 9.11 32.13 2.03
C LEU A 134 7.90 33.06 1.92
N THR A 135 7.33 33.16 0.73
CA THR A 135 6.17 34.02 0.48
C THR A 135 4.90 33.20 0.69
N THR A 136 3.94 33.76 1.44
CA THR A 136 2.59 33.22 1.63
C THR A 136 1.56 34.30 1.27
N SER A 137 0.28 33.94 1.28
CA SER A 137 -0.82 34.90 1.06
C SER A 137 -0.93 35.96 2.17
N PHE A 138 -0.45 35.68 3.39
CA PHE A 138 -0.62 36.56 4.56
C PHE A 138 0.67 37.23 5.05
N ALA A 139 1.84 36.64 4.78
CA ALA A 139 3.13 37.13 5.27
C ALA A 139 4.33 36.64 4.45
N ILE A 140 5.50 37.25 4.71
CA ILE A 140 6.80 36.71 4.34
C ILE A 140 7.45 36.09 5.58
N ILE A 141 7.82 34.81 5.50
CA ILE A 141 8.50 34.08 6.57
C ILE A 141 10.00 34.08 6.29
N LYS A 142 10.79 34.67 7.19
CA LYS A 142 12.26 34.73 7.07
C LYS A 142 12.91 33.62 7.88
N VAL A 143 13.43 32.62 7.18
CA VAL A 143 14.13 31.47 7.74
C VAL A 143 15.63 31.72 7.72
N ASN A 144 16.30 31.58 8.87
CA ASN A 144 17.75 31.54 8.93
C ASN A 144 18.22 30.09 8.71
N ILE A 145 18.72 29.81 7.51
CA ILE A 145 19.11 28.46 7.08
C ILE A 145 20.33 27.96 7.86
N GLN A 146 21.25 28.85 8.21
CA GLN A 146 22.45 28.47 8.94
C GLN A 146 22.13 28.06 10.38
N LYS A 147 21.22 28.79 11.04
CA LYS A 147 20.79 28.53 12.42
C LYS A 147 19.64 27.53 12.54
N ALA A 148 19.01 27.16 11.42
CA ALA A 148 17.82 26.31 11.38
C ALA A 148 16.66 26.86 12.25
N GLU A 149 16.31 28.13 12.06
CA GLU A 149 15.21 28.77 12.79
C GLU A 149 14.40 29.72 11.91
N ILE A 150 13.12 29.90 12.21
CA ILE A 150 12.34 31.03 11.70
C ILE A 150 12.77 32.27 12.49
N SER A 151 13.50 33.17 11.82
CA SER A 151 14.05 34.37 12.44
C SER A 151 13.03 35.49 12.58
N GLU A 152 12.15 35.65 11.59
CA GLU A 152 11.15 36.72 11.59
C GLU A 152 9.96 36.38 10.68
N THR A 153 8.83 37.05 10.89
CA THR A 153 7.63 36.99 10.05
C THR A 153 7.15 38.40 9.77
N TYR A 154 7.15 38.80 8.50
CA TYR A 154 6.73 40.13 8.06
C TYR A 154 5.30 40.06 7.53
N THR A 155 4.36 40.66 8.26
CA THR A 155 3.00 40.93 7.73
C THR A 155 3.01 42.23 6.95
N ASN A 156 2.02 42.44 6.07
CA ASN A 156 1.95 43.61 5.17
C ASN A 156 2.06 44.99 5.85
N ASN A 157 1.81 45.08 7.17
CA ASN A 157 1.88 46.32 7.94
C ASN A 157 3.26 46.54 8.59
N ASN A 158 4.20 45.61 8.45
CA ASN A 158 5.54 45.73 9.04
C ASN A 158 6.34 46.83 8.30
N PRO A 159 6.89 47.85 8.99
CA PRO A 159 7.71 48.89 8.36
C PRO A 159 8.95 48.35 7.61
N GLU A 160 9.47 47.21 8.06
CA GLU A 160 10.63 46.51 7.48
C GLU A 160 10.21 45.39 6.51
N TYR A 161 8.95 45.37 6.06
CA TYR A 161 8.47 44.38 5.09
C TYR A 161 9.41 44.33 3.87
N PRO A 162 10.01 43.17 3.56
CA PRO A 162 10.92 43.03 2.44
C PRO A 162 10.26 43.47 1.13
N LYS A 163 10.89 44.41 0.44
CA LYS A 163 10.51 44.85 -0.91
C LYS A 163 11.53 44.29 -1.90
N ASP A 164 11.07 44.03 -3.12
CA ASP A 164 11.93 43.62 -4.23
C ASP A 164 12.66 42.27 -4.02
N LEU A 165 12.01 41.32 -3.33
CA LEU A 165 12.49 39.94 -3.26
C LEU A 165 12.52 39.33 -4.67
N ILE A 166 13.67 38.80 -5.05
CA ILE A 166 13.86 38.13 -6.33
C ILE A 166 13.55 36.64 -6.13
N PRO A 167 12.58 36.05 -6.86
CA PRO A 167 12.32 34.62 -6.80
C PRO A 167 13.60 33.83 -7.08
N TYR A 168 13.81 32.75 -6.33
CA TYR A 168 14.95 31.86 -6.54
C TYR A 168 14.89 31.32 -7.96
N LYS A 169 16.02 31.41 -8.67
CA LYS A 169 16.19 30.83 -9.98
C LYS A 169 17.09 29.61 -9.82
N ASP A 170 16.54 28.45 -10.15
CA ASP A 170 17.23 27.18 -10.10
C ASP A 170 18.12 26.96 -11.34
N ASP A 171 18.77 25.80 -11.38
CA ASP A 171 19.71 25.39 -12.43
C ASP A 171 19.06 24.42 -13.44
N TYR A 172 17.72 24.43 -13.58
CA TYR A 172 16.96 23.46 -14.39
C TYR A 172 17.49 23.34 -15.82
N ASP A 173 17.54 24.45 -16.58
CA ASP A 173 17.96 24.46 -17.98
C ASP A 173 19.39 23.94 -18.19
N ALA A 174 20.26 24.11 -17.18
CA ALA A 174 21.65 23.71 -17.28
C ALA A 174 21.85 22.19 -17.13
N TYR A 175 20.94 21.52 -16.41
CA TYR A 175 21.14 20.14 -15.97
C TYR A 175 20.02 19.17 -16.35
N ILE A 176 18.89 19.65 -16.89
CA ILE A 176 17.75 18.79 -17.26
C ILE A 176 18.18 17.62 -18.17
N SER A 177 19.01 17.88 -19.17
CA SER A 177 19.52 16.84 -20.08
C SER A 177 20.37 15.77 -19.40
N THR A 178 21.00 16.11 -18.27
CA THR A 178 21.76 15.15 -17.45
C THR A 178 20.81 14.34 -16.58
N VAL A 179 19.93 15.02 -15.82
CA VAL A 179 19.08 14.37 -14.82
C VAL A 179 17.98 13.51 -15.44
N SER A 180 17.46 13.87 -16.62
CA SER A 180 16.44 13.07 -17.33
C SER A 180 16.95 11.71 -17.83
N THR A 181 18.26 11.44 -17.75
CA THR A 181 18.83 10.13 -18.09
C THR A 181 19.09 9.24 -16.87
N LEU A 182 18.92 9.78 -15.66
CA LEU A 182 19.19 9.07 -14.43
C LEU A 182 18.04 8.12 -14.09
N ASN A 183 18.37 7.07 -13.33
CA ASN A 183 17.38 6.15 -12.76
C ASN A 183 17.59 6.06 -11.24
N PRO A 184 16.98 6.96 -10.46
CA PRO A 184 16.99 6.86 -9.00
C PRO A 184 16.26 5.61 -8.46
N GLY A 185 15.51 4.90 -9.31
CA GLY A 185 14.65 3.77 -8.95
C GLY A 185 13.21 4.22 -8.69
N GLY A 186 12.38 3.28 -8.21
CA GLY A 186 10.98 3.52 -7.85
C GLY A 186 10.01 3.50 -9.04
N PRO A 187 8.71 3.70 -8.77
CA PRO A 187 7.68 3.85 -9.81
C PRO A 187 7.94 5.11 -10.65
N ALA A 188 7.37 5.14 -11.87
CA ALA A 188 7.34 6.33 -12.69
C ALA A 188 6.42 7.42 -12.10
N TYR A 189 5.28 7.05 -11.51
CA TYR A 189 4.32 8.01 -10.97
C TYR A 189 3.80 7.62 -9.59
N ASN A 190 3.59 8.64 -8.74
CA ASN A 190 2.87 8.56 -7.47
C ASN A 190 1.35 8.58 -7.70
N ARG A 191 0.83 7.63 -8.48
CA ARG A 191 -0.60 7.51 -8.81
C ARG A 191 -1.02 6.07 -8.54
N PHE A 192 -1.61 5.83 -7.39
CA PHE A 192 -1.99 4.49 -6.94
C PHE A 192 -3.41 4.46 -6.40
N TYR A 193 -4.15 3.40 -6.67
CA TYR A 193 -5.49 3.19 -6.11
C TYR A 193 -5.72 1.73 -5.74
N GLU A 194 -5.44 0.80 -6.67
CA GLU A 194 -5.50 -0.63 -6.39
C GLU A 194 -4.14 -1.30 -6.61
N SER A 195 -3.84 -2.28 -5.75
CA SER A 195 -2.76 -3.24 -5.95
C SER A 195 -3.25 -4.68 -5.86
N LYS A 196 -2.52 -5.58 -6.53
CA LYS A 196 -2.56 -7.02 -6.30
C LYS A 196 -1.14 -7.57 -6.24
N TYR A 197 -0.85 -8.41 -5.25
CA TYR A 197 0.38 -9.20 -5.23
C TYR A 197 0.10 -10.62 -5.75
N ILE A 198 0.55 -10.91 -6.97
CA ILE A 198 0.22 -12.16 -7.69
C ILE A 198 1.52 -12.67 -8.32
N ASN A 199 1.77 -13.99 -8.24
CA ASN A 199 2.90 -14.64 -8.90
C ASN A 199 4.27 -13.97 -8.61
N GLY A 200 4.47 -13.45 -7.40
CA GLY A 200 5.71 -12.79 -6.98
C GLY A 200 5.88 -11.34 -7.44
N ARG A 201 4.84 -10.73 -8.03
CA ARG A 201 4.86 -9.36 -8.53
C ARG A 201 3.76 -8.53 -7.88
N LEU A 202 4.06 -7.26 -7.63
CA LEU A 202 3.08 -6.26 -7.23
C LEU A 202 2.59 -5.52 -8.47
N TYR A 203 1.35 -5.78 -8.86
CA TYR A 203 0.66 -5.04 -9.92
C TYR A 203 -0.05 -3.85 -9.30
N THR A 204 0.09 -2.67 -9.89
CA THR A 204 -0.57 -1.45 -9.40
C THR A 204 -1.23 -0.69 -10.54
N THR A 205 -2.35 -0.03 -10.23
CA THR A 205 -2.99 0.95 -11.10
C THR A 205 -3.45 2.17 -10.29
N GLY A 206 -3.72 3.28 -10.96
CA GLY A 206 -3.99 4.56 -10.32
C GLY A 206 -5.15 5.32 -10.98
N GLY A 207 -5.95 5.94 -10.12
CA GLY A 207 -7.18 6.64 -10.49
C GLY A 207 -8.39 6.09 -9.75
N PHE A 208 -9.49 6.82 -9.77
CA PHE A 208 -10.74 6.37 -9.16
C PHE A 208 -11.91 7.17 -9.70
N PHE A 209 -12.95 6.46 -10.12
CA PHE A 209 -14.19 7.09 -10.52
C PHE A 209 -15.37 6.38 -9.88
N LEU A 210 -16.18 7.14 -9.16
CA LEU A 210 -17.51 6.73 -8.76
C LEU A 210 -18.54 7.76 -9.22
N PRO A 211 -19.71 7.31 -9.71
CA PRO A 211 -20.79 8.21 -10.05
C PRO A 211 -21.19 9.13 -8.89
N ALA A 212 -21.34 10.43 -9.20
CA ALA A 212 -21.64 11.52 -8.27
C ALA A 212 -20.49 11.93 -7.31
N MET A 213 -19.26 11.46 -7.53
CA MET A 213 -18.04 12.04 -6.95
C MET A 213 -17.36 12.99 -7.95
N PRO A 214 -16.44 13.88 -7.49
CA PRO A 214 -15.64 14.69 -8.38
C PRO A 214 -14.90 13.83 -9.42
N ASP A 215 -14.98 14.25 -10.68
CA ASP A 215 -14.29 13.61 -11.78
C ASP A 215 -12.86 14.17 -11.86
N ASN A 216 -11.92 13.47 -11.24
CA ASN A 216 -10.52 13.89 -11.18
C ASN A 216 -9.76 13.60 -12.49
N ALA A 217 -10.29 12.70 -13.33
CA ALA A 217 -9.71 12.32 -14.62
C ALA A 217 -8.21 11.98 -14.52
N ILE A 218 -7.85 11.21 -13.49
CA ILE A 218 -6.45 10.81 -13.23
C ILE A 218 -6.00 9.95 -14.42
N PRO A 219 -4.87 10.25 -15.09
CA PRO A 219 -4.39 9.44 -16.20
C PRO A 219 -4.24 7.97 -15.81
N GLY A 220 -4.78 7.08 -16.64
CA GLY A 220 -4.65 5.64 -16.46
C GLY A 220 -3.17 5.27 -16.44
N THR A 221 -2.79 4.37 -15.53
CA THR A 221 -1.39 3.99 -15.32
C THR A 221 -1.35 2.54 -14.84
N ILE A 222 -0.39 1.76 -15.31
CA ILE A 222 -0.08 0.43 -14.77
C ILE A 222 1.42 0.36 -14.54
N GLN A 223 1.81 0.05 -13.30
CA GLN A 223 3.20 -0.06 -12.88
C GLN A 223 3.36 -1.36 -12.10
N VAL A 224 4.30 -2.20 -12.55
CA VAL A 224 4.51 -3.53 -11.98
C VAL A 224 5.89 -3.60 -11.35
N TYR A 225 5.95 -4.05 -10.09
CA TYR A 225 7.19 -4.26 -9.36
C TYR A 225 7.45 -5.76 -9.21
N ASP A 226 8.62 -6.23 -9.66
CA ASP A 226 9.01 -7.65 -9.63
C ASP A 226 9.83 -8.06 -8.40
N GLY A 227 10.02 -7.13 -7.46
CA GLY A 227 10.90 -7.29 -6.29
C GLY A 227 12.27 -6.64 -6.46
N ASN A 228 12.66 -6.27 -7.69
CA ASN A 228 13.89 -5.54 -7.98
C ASN A 228 13.60 -4.24 -8.73
N ASP A 229 12.89 -4.35 -9.86
CA ASP A 229 12.70 -3.26 -10.81
C ASP A 229 11.22 -2.96 -11.04
N TRP A 230 10.95 -1.72 -11.45
CA TRP A 230 9.63 -1.24 -11.85
C TRP A 230 9.51 -1.26 -13.37
N THR A 231 8.38 -1.79 -13.85
CA THR A 231 8.00 -1.75 -15.26
C THR A 231 6.75 -0.91 -15.43
N LEU A 232 6.86 0.17 -16.18
CA LEU A 232 5.72 0.97 -16.65
C LEU A 232 5.16 0.32 -17.92
N TYR A 233 3.87 0.03 -17.93
CA TYR A 233 3.21 -0.49 -19.13
C TYR A 233 2.92 0.65 -20.12
N GLN A 234 2.63 0.29 -21.37
CA GLN A 234 2.41 1.21 -22.47
C GLN A 234 1.47 2.36 -22.09
N GLU A 235 1.97 3.58 -22.27
CA GLU A 235 1.21 4.81 -22.03
C GLU A 235 0.59 5.34 -23.33
N LYS A 236 -0.09 6.50 -23.23
CA LYS A 236 -0.73 7.20 -24.36
C LYS A 236 -1.78 6.36 -25.09
N ILE A 237 -2.44 5.48 -24.33
CA ILE A 237 -3.54 4.63 -24.81
C ILE A 237 -4.68 5.44 -25.44
N ASN A 238 -4.88 6.68 -25.00
CA ASN A 238 -5.85 7.61 -25.58
C ASN A 238 -5.54 7.96 -27.05
N GLU A 239 -4.26 8.05 -27.44
CA GLU A 239 -3.84 8.30 -28.82
C GLU A 239 -4.12 7.09 -29.73
N ILE A 240 -4.08 5.88 -29.16
CA ILE A 240 -4.34 4.62 -29.87
C ILE A 240 -5.85 4.38 -30.03
N THR A 241 -6.60 4.57 -28.94
CA THR A 241 -8.02 4.19 -28.86
C THR A 241 -8.97 5.30 -29.32
N GLY A 242 -8.53 6.56 -29.29
CA GLY A 242 -9.35 7.72 -29.58
C GLY A 242 -10.31 8.13 -28.46
N TYR A 243 -10.19 7.51 -27.28
CA TYR A 243 -10.98 7.82 -26.08
C TYR A 243 -10.09 8.16 -24.90
N SER A 244 -10.64 8.74 -23.84
CA SER A 244 -9.87 9.02 -22.63
C SER A 244 -9.34 7.71 -22.02
N TYR A 245 -8.12 7.75 -21.46
CA TYR A 245 -7.54 6.67 -20.66
C TYR A 245 -7.30 7.21 -19.25
N VAL A 246 -8.35 7.16 -18.43
CA VAL A 246 -8.36 7.80 -17.11
C VAL A 246 -9.17 6.98 -16.10
N ASP A 247 -8.84 7.21 -14.82
CA ASP A 247 -9.50 6.64 -13.65
C ASP A 247 -9.56 5.11 -13.67
N ASN A 248 -8.42 4.50 -13.99
CA ASN A 248 -8.23 3.06 -13.82
C ASN A 248 -8.24 2.74 -12.33
N CYS A 249 -9.17 1.87 -11.93
CA CYS A 249 -9.43 1.62 -10.52
C CYS A 249 -9.51 0.13 -10.19
N CYS A 250 -9.40 -0.75 -11.19
CA CYS A 250 -9.29 -2.17 -10.96
C CYS A 250 -8.28 -2.87 -11.86
N ILE A 251 -7.53 -3.83 -11.32
CA ILE A 251 -6.50 -4.60 -12.03
C ILE A 251 -6.49 -6.05 -11.56
N ASP A 252 -6.30 -6.98 -12.50
CA ASP A 252 -5.96 -8.37 -12.19
C ASP A 252 -5.04 -8.98 -13.26
N ALA A 253 -4.27 -9.99 -12.87
CA ALA A 253 -3.33 -10.68 -13.74
C ALA A 253 -3.72 -12.15 -13.88
N ASP A 254 -3.50 -12.73 -15.06
CA ASP A 254 -3.78 -14.13 -15.31
C ASP A 254 -2.93 -15.00 -14.36
N PRO A 255 -3.54 -15.90 -13.58
CA PRO A 255 -2.80 -16.73 -12.64
C PRO A 255 -1.80 -17.67 -13.34
N ASN A 256 -2.00 -17.95 -14.63
CA ASN A 256 -1.16 -18.85 -15.44
C ASN A 256 -0.18 -18.11 -16.37
N ASP A 257 -0.35 -16.80 -16.56
CA ASP A 257 0.55 -15.96 -17.36
C ASP A 257 0.70 -14.56 -16.71
N PRO A 258 1.78 -14.32 -15.94
CA PRO A 258 1.97 -13.04 -15.25
C PRO A 258 2.19 -11.85 -16.20
N GLU A 259 2.36 -12.07 -17.51
CA GLU A 259 2.47 -11.01 -18.52
C GLU A 259 1.11 -10.64 -19.12
N HIS A 260 0.06 -11.42 -18.87
CA HIS A 260 -1.31 -11.19 -19.33
C HIS A 260 -2.12 -10.49 -18.24
N VAL A 261 -2.47 -9.23 -18.47
CA VAL A 261 -3.04 -8.34 -17.45
C VAL A 261 -4.25 -7.60 -18.01
N PHE A 262 -5.28 -7.47 -17.18
CA PHE A 262 -6.42 -6.61 -17.48
C PHE A 262 -6.53 -5.46 -16.49
N VAL A 263 -6.88 -4.29 -16.99
CA VAL A 263 -7.22 -3.12 -16.17
C VAL A 263 -8.57 -2.55 -16.59
N GLY A 264 -9.36 -2.12 -15.62
CA GLY A 264 -10.65 -1.49 -15.81
C GLY A 264 -10.75 -0.14 -15.11
N GLY A 265 -11.60 0.72 -15.63
CA GLY A 265 -11.86 2.03 -15.05
C GLY A 265 -13.10 2.70 -15.62
N ARG A 266 -13.05 4.03 -15.73
CA ARG A 266 -14.16 4.83 -16.26
C ARG A 266 -14.43 4.59 -17.73
N CYS A 267 -13.38 4.32 -18.50
CA CYS A 267 -13.44 4.33 -19.96
C CYS A 267 -13.37 2.93 -20.59
N GLY A 268 -13.75 1.87 -19.88
CA GLY A 268 -13.82 0.51 -20.41
C GLY A 268 -12.76 -0.44 -19.82
N LEU A 269 -12.43 -1.48 -20.59
CA LEU A 269 -11.53 -2.56 -20.20
C LEU A 269 -10.35 -2.64 -21.18
N TYR A 270 -9.13 -2.80 -20.65
CA TYR A 270 -7.91 -2.85 -21.44
C TYR A 270 -7.15 -4.14 -21.14
N GLU A 271 -6.83 -4.90 -22.19
CA GLU A 271 -6.02 -6.13 -22.17
C GLU A 271 -4.58 -5.78 -22.55
N PHE A 272 -3.64 -6.19 -21.72
CA PHE A 272 -2.20 -6.02 -21.93
C PHE A 272 -1.51 -7.39 -21.98
N GLN A 273 -0.49 -7.48 -22.83
CA GLN A 273 0.43 -8.61 -22.86
C GLN A 273 1.86 -8.08 -22.92
N ASN A 274 2.72 -8.55 -22.01
CA ASN A 274 4.11 -8.11 -21.89
C ASN A 274 4.24 -6.57 -21.81
N GLY A 275 3.31 -5.93 -21.09
CA GLY A 275 3.29 -4.48 -20.92
C GLY A 275 2.74 -3.67 -22.09
N GLU A 276 2.36 -4.28 -23.21
CA GLU A 276 1.81 -3.59 -24.39
C GLU A 276 0.30 -3.81 -24.51
N LEU A 277 -0.44 -2.80 -24.96
CA LEU A 277 -1.88 -2.92 -25.18
C LEU A 277 -2.16 -3.91 -26.31
N VAL A 278 -2.96 -4.93 -26.02
CA VAL A 278 -3.43 -5.91 -27.01
C VAL A 278 -4.81 -5.53 -27.53
N THR A 279 -5.74 -5.22 -26.64
CA THR A 279 -7.13 -4.92 -27.01
C THR A 279 -7.76 -3.96 -26.01
N TYR A 280 -8.52 -3.01 -26.54
CA TYR A 280 -9.40 -2.13 -25.77
C TYR A 280 -10.84 -2.56 -26.01
N TYR A 281 -11.52 -3.02 -24.97
CA TYR A 281 -12.92 -3.42 -24.99
C TYR A 281 -13.81 -2.28 -24.49
N ASN A 282 -14.81 -1.96 -25.30
CA ASN A 282 -15.82 -0.94 -25.03
C ASN A 282 -17.19 -1.42 -25.53
N LYS A 283 -18.19 -0.55 -25.53
CA LYS A 283 -19.57 -0.94 -25.87
C LYS A 283 -19.78 -1.31 -27.35
N ASP A 284 -18.84 -0.98 -28.23
CA ASP A 284 -18.96 -1.17 -29.67
C ASP A 284 -18.32 -2.50 -30.14
N ASN A 285 -17.49 -3.14 -29.32
CA ASN A 285 -16.78 -4.39 -29.67
C ASN A 285 -16.86 -5.49 -28.60
N SER A 286 -17.68 -5.31 -27.57
CA SER A 286 -17.87 -6.28 -26.47
C SER A 286 -19.32 -6.28 -25.96
N MET A 287 -19.61 -7.06 -24.91
CA MET A 287 -20.91 -7.02 -24.21
C MET A 287 -21.02 -5.86 -23.21
N LEU A 288 -19.96 -5.06 -23.00
CA LEU A 288 -19.99 -3.91 -22.11
C LEU A 288 -21.02 -2.88 -22.58
N MET A 289 -21.61 -2.14 -21.64
CA MET A 289 -22.52 -1.04 -21.93
C MET A 289 -22.01 0.26 -21.31
N GLY A 290 -22.21 1.35 -22.05
CA GLY A 290 -22.02 2.71 -21.51
C GLY A 290 -22.96 2.98 -20.33
N ALA A 291 -22.49 3.78 -19.38
CA ALA A 291 -23.24 4.17 -18.19
C ALA A 291 -24.52 4.91 -18.54
N ASN A 292 -25.57 4.69 -17.75
CA ASN A 292 -26.82 5.44 -17.84
C ASN A 292 -26.77 6.68 -16.92
N ASP A 293 -26.91 7.88 -17.50
CA ASP A 293 -27.17 9.12 -16.76
C ASP A 293 -28.59 9.62 -17.08
N ARG A 294 -29.48 9.57 -16.09
CA ARG A 294 -30.85 10.10 -16.17
C ARG A 294 -31.62 9.61 -17.41
N GLY A 295 -31.52 8.31 -17.70
CA GLY A 295 -32.21 7.66 -18.82
C GLY A 295 -31.46 7.73 -20.15
N LYS A 296 -30.30 8.41 -20.21
CA LYS A 296 -29.45 8.49 -21.40
C LYS A 296 -28.23 7.60 -21.24
N GLN A 297 -28.03 6.68 -22.17
CA GLN A 297 -26.79 5.92 -22.27
C GLN A 297 -25.65 6.82 -22.78
N LEU A 298 -24.52 6.81 -22.08
CA LEU A 298 -23.32 7.58 -22.40
C LEU A 298 -22.41 6.85 -23.41
N GLY A 299 -21.39 7.56 -23.89
CA GLY A 299 -20.41 7.04 -24.84
C GLY A 299 -19.26 6.25 -24.19
N ASN A 300 -18.22 5.94 -24.97
CA ASN A 300 -17.09 5.12 -24.51
C ASN A 300 -16.18 5.80 -23.47
N ASP A 301 -16.30 7.12 -23.25
CA ASP A 301 -15.65 7.77 -22.12
C ASP A 301 -16.28 7.38 -20.75
N TYR A 302 -17.44 6.70 -20.77
CA TYR A 302 -18.16 6.25 -19.59
C TYR A 302 -18.69 4.83 -19.78
N VAL A 303 -17.78 3.85 -19.82
CA VAL A 303 -18.07 2.41 -19.77
C VAL A 303 -17.44 1.89 -18.48
N LEU A 304 -18.20 1.90 -17.40
CA LEU A 304 -17.64 1.72 -16.06
C LEU A 304 -17.34 0.24 -15.80
N VAL A 305 -16.06 -0.11 -15.76
CA VAL A 305 -15.56 -1.42 -15.35
C VAL A 305 -14.79 -1.23 -14.05
N LEU A 306 -15.42 -1.57 -12.92
CA LEU A 306 -14.94 -1.20 -11.59
C LEU A 306 -14.55 -2.41 -10.71
N GLY A 307 -14.56 -3.61 -11.27
CA GLY A 307 -14.08 -4.82 -10.63
C GLY A 307 -13.68 -5.86 -11.65
N LEU A 308 -12.53 -6.51 -11.39
CA LEU A 308 -11.96 -7.58 -12.19
C LEU A 308 -11.53 -8.72 -11.27
N LYS A 309 -11.73 -9.96 -11.72
CA LYS A 309 -11.17 -11.13 -11.06
C LYS A 309 -10.96 -12.29 -12.03
N PHE A 310 -9.72 -12.75 -12.17
CA PHE A 310 -9.45 -14.05 -12.78
C PHE A 310 -9.84 -15.19 -11.86
N ASP A 311 -10.51 -16.20 -12.43
CA ASP A 311 -10.71 -17.49 -11.77
C ASP A 311 -9.49 -18.41 -11.97
N SER A 312 -9.46 -19.54 -11.26
CA SER A 312 -8.37 -20.50 -11.35
C SER A 312 -8.26 -21.21 -12.71
N LYS A 313 -9.27 -21.09 -13.59
CA LYS A 313 -9.30 -21.66 -14.93
C LYS A 313 -8.76 -20.67 -15.97
N GLY A 314 -8.54 -19.41 -15.60
CA GLY A 314 -8.08 -18.34 -16.48
C GLY A 314 -9.22 -17.55 -17.14
N ASN A 315 -10.48 -17.76 -16.74
CA ASN A 315 -11.56 -16.87 -17.17
C ASN A 315 -11.51 -15.57 -16.38
N LEU A 316 -11.78 -14.45 -17.04
CA LEU A 316 -11.87 -13.14 -16.41
C LEU A 316 -13.32 -12.82 -16.08
N TRP A 317 -13.61 -12.63 -14.80
CA TRP A 317 -14.88 -12.09 -14.32
C TRP A 317 -14.77 -10.58 -14.16
N LEU A 318 -15.82 -9.85 -14.54
CA LEU A 318 -15.82 -8.38 -14.45
C LEU A 318 -17.20 -7.78 -14.20
N LEU A 319 -17.20 -6.60 -13.58
CA LEU A 319 -18.40 -5.85 -13.21
C LEU A 319 -18.56 -4.60 -14.08
N ASN A 320 -19.72 -4.45 -14.72
CA ASN A 320 -20.07 -3.26 -15.52
C ASN A 320 -21.17 -2.44 -14.84
N SER A 321 -20.76 -1.37 -14.15
CA SER A 321 -21.67 -0.49 -13.40
C SER A 321 -22.45 0.46 -14.31
N LEU A 322 -23.67 0.82 -13.91
CA LEU A 322 -24.59 1.71 -14.67
C LEU A 322 -24.98 1.23 -16.08
N GLY A 323 -24.62 0.00 -16.46
CA GLY A 323 -25.10 -0.62 -17.69
C GLY A 323 -26.59 -0.94 -17.65
N ASN A 324 -27.26 -0.93 -18.80
CA ASN A 324 -28.63 -1.41 -18.94
C ASN A 324 -28.60 -2.87 -19.43
N GLY A 325 -29.11 -3.81 -18.63
CA GLY A 325 -29.15 -5.24 -18.97
C GLY A 325 -27.79 -5.97 -18.88
N VAL A 326 -26.78 -5.34 -18.30
CA VAL A 326 -25.43 -5.89 -18.13
C VAL A 326 -24.91 -5.50 -16.76
N SER A 327 -24.39 -6.46 -15.98
CA SER A 327 -23.85 -6.21 -14.64
C SER A 327 -22.62 -7.05 -14.32
N LEU A 328 -22.74 -8.38 -14.42
CA LEU A 328 -21.66 -9.34 -14.22
C LEU A 328 -21.39 -10.05 -15.54
N LEU A 329 -20.14 -10.04 -15.99
CA LEU A 329 -19.71 -10.67 -17.22
C LEU A 329 -18.60 -11.68 -16.92
N GLU A 330 -18.53 -12.72 -17.75
CA GLU A 330 -17.39 -13.65 -17.83
C GLU A 330 -16.79 -13.53 -19.24
N TYR A 331 -15.47 -13.33 -19.31
CA TYR A 331 -14.68 -13.39 -20.52
C TYR A 331 -13.79 -14.63 -20.45
N THR A 332 -14.16 -15.63 -21.25
CA THR A 332 -13.56 -16.97 -21.20
C THR A 332 -12.20 -17.04 -21.88
N THR A 333 -11.42 -18.08 -21.57
CA THR A 333 -10.13 -18.36 -22.25
C THR A 333 -10.25 -18.51 -23.77
N ASP A 334 -11.43 -18.93 -24.25
CA ASP A 334 -11.76 -19.02 -25.69
C ASP A 334 -12.26 -17.69 -26.29
N LYS A 335 -12.05 -16.59 -25.57
CA LYS A 335 -12.41 -15.22 -25.95
C LYS A 335 -13.91 -15.01 -26.20
N GLN A 336 -14.76 -15.76 -25.50
CA GLN A 336 -16.21 -15.59 -25.53
C GLN A 336 -16.70 -14.79 -24.32
N TRP A 337 -17.69 -13.93 -24.58
CA TRP A 337 -18.38 -13.15 -23.54
C TRP A 337 -19.66 -13.86 -23.12
N ILE A 338 -19.86 -14.00 -21.81
CA ILE A 338 -21.07 -14.56 -21.19
C ILE A 338 -21.63 -13.50 -20.24
N ASN A 339 -22.94 -13.25 -20.31
CA ASN A 339 -23.62 -12.27 -19.47
C ASN A 339 -24.41 -12.95 -18.37
N HIS A 340 -23.99 -12.72 -17.12
CA HIS A 340 -24.63 -13.20 -15.88
C HIS A 340 -25.45 -12.09 -15.22
N HIS A 341 -26.11 -11.26 -16.04
CA HIS A 341 -26.92 -10.17 -15.53
C HIS A 341 -28.03 -10.67 -14.61
N ASN A 342 -28.21 -9.98 -13.48
CA ASN A 342 -29.21 -10.32 -12.48
C ASN A 342 -29.89 -9.05 -11.95
N VAL A 343 -31.20 -9.10 -11.80
CA VAL A 343 -32.03 -7.99 -11.30
C VAL A 343 -31.70 -7.57 -9.86
N LEU A 344 -31.06 -8.43 -9.06
CA LEU A 344 -30.58 -8.05 -7.73
C LEU A 344 -29.41 -7.05 -7.78
N LEU A 345 -28.78 -6.87 -8.94
CA LEU A 345 -27.69 -5.92 -9.18
C LEU A 345 -28.18 -4.57 -9.73
N THR A 346 -29.48 -4.37 -9.87
CA THR A 346 -30.05 -3.14 -10.45
C THR A 346 -30.73 -2.24 -9.42
N ASP A 347 -30.83 -0.96 -9.75
CA ASP A 347 -31.68 0.00 -9.07
C ASP A 347 -33.16 -0.15 -9.50
N ASP A 348 -34.03 0.74 -8.97
CA ASP A 348 -35.46 0.73 -9.27
C ASP A 348 -35.81 1.02 -10.75
N ASN A 349 -34.84 1.50 -11.54
CA ASN A 349 -34.98 1.74 -12.98
C ASN A 349 -34.40 0.60 -13.83
N SER A 350 -34.06 -0.54 -13.20
CA SER A 350 -33.39 -1.67 -13.84
C SER A 350 -32.00 -1.34 -14.42
N ILE A 351 -31.34 -0.31 -13.88
CA ILE A 351 -29.95 0.04 -14.23
C ILE A 351 -29.03 -0.57 -13.20
N THR A 352 -27.92 -1.19 -13.65
CA THR A 352 -26.92 -1.76 -12.74
C THR A 352 -26.39 -0.71 -11.76
N VAL A 353 -26.28 -1.07 -10.49
CA VAL A 353 -25.87 -0.13 -9.43
C VAL A 353 -24.46 0.46 -9.69
N PRO A 354 -24.19 1.72 -9.27
CA PRO A 354 -23.06 2.52 -9.75
C PRO A 354 -21.66 2.18 -9.21
N GLY A 355 -21.51 1.26 -8.25
CA GLY A 355 -20.25 1.04 -7.54
C GLY A 355 -19.90 -0.44 -7.34
N LEU A 356 -20.30 -1.32 -8.26
CA LEU A 356 -19.96 -2.75 -8.20
C LEU A 356 -18.44 -2.94 -8.34
N SER A 357 -17.77 -3.35 -7.27
CA SER A 357 -16.29 -3.38 -7.18
C SER A 357 -15.78 -4.44 -6.20
N ASN A 358 -14.45 -4.50 -6.02
CA ASN A 358 -13.74 -5.34 -5.04
C ASN A 358 -14.12 -6.82 -5.12
N MET A 359 -13.88 -7.42 -6.29
CA MET A 359 -14.15 -8.83 -6.54
C MET A 359 -13.10 -9.74 -5.88
N MET A 360 -13.55 -10.87 -5.33
CA MET A 360 -12.69 -11.96 -4.87
C MET A 360 -13.41 -13.31 -5.00
N ILE A 361 -12.65 -14.39 -5.18
CA ILE A 361 -13.19 -15.76 -5.19
C ILE A 361 -12.71 -16.45 -3.92
N ASP A 362 -13.64 -16.98 -3.13
CA ASP A 362 -13.34 -17.59 -1.84
C ASP A 362 -12.86 -19.05 -1.99
N SER A 363 -12.43 -19.65 -0.88
CA SER A 363 -11.98 -21.03 -0.80
C SER A 363 -13.04 -22.07 -1.19
N ARG A 364 -14.31 -21.67 -1.31
CA ARG A 364 -15.43 -22.52 -1.75
C ARG A 364 -15.74 -22.36 -3.24
N GLY A 365 -15.05 -21.46 -3.94
CA GLY A 365 -15.32 -21.13 -5.34
C GLY A 365 -16.52 -20.20 -5.52
N LEU A 366 -16.95 -19.49 -4.49
CA LEU A 366 -17.98 -18.45 -4.60
C LEU A 366 -17.33 -17.11 -4.95
N LEU A 367 -17.93 -16.39 -5.89
CA LEU A 367 -17.50 -15.04 -6.27
C LEU A 367 -18.20 -14.02 -5.37
N TRP A 368 -17.41 -13.17 -4.70
CA TRP A 368 -17.90 -12.10 -3.85
C TRP A 368 -17.51 -10.75 -4.40
N PHE A 369 -18.38 -9.77 -4.19
CA PHE A 369 -18.13 -8.37 -4.55
C PHE A 369 -19.09 -7.46 -3.79
N VAL A 370 -18.87 -6.15 -3.87
CA VAL A 370 -19.62 -5.16 -3.08
C VAL A 370 -20.14 -4.04 -3.97
N ASN A 371 -21.11 -3.28 -3.48
CA ASN A 371 -21.47 -1.98 -4.04
C ASN A 371 -20.94 -0.85 -3.13
N ASN A 372 -19.85 -0.23 -3.55
CA ASN A 372 -19.23 0.92 -2.90
C ASN A 372 -19.92 2.22 -3.32
N ASN A 373 -21.20 2.37 -3.00
CA ASN A 373 -21.95 3.59 -3.31
C ASN A 373 -23.14 3.80 -2.36
N TRP A 374 -23.37 5.05 -1.98
CA TRP A 374 -24.39 5.48 -1.02
C TRP A 374 -25.83 5.14 -1.38
N LYS A 375 -26.16 4.90 -2.66
CA LYS A 375 -27.54 4.58 -3.05
C LYS A 375 -27.95 3.15 -2.71
N ASN A 376 -27.04 2.19 -2.66
CA ASN A 376 -27.35 0.76 -2.47
C ASN A 376 -26.18 -0.02 -1.82
N PRO A 377 -25.61 0.41 -0.69
CA PRO A 377 -24.47 -0.28 -0.08
C PRO A 377 -24.84 -1.74 0.22
N SER A 378 -24.13 -2.68 -0.41
CA SER A 378 -24.50 -4.10 -0.41
C SER A 378 -23.27 -4.99 -0.56
N VAL A 379 -23.37 -6.22 -0.02
CA VAL A 379 -22.47 -7.34 -0.32
C VAL A 379 -23.20 -8.34 -1.22
N PHE A 380 -22.49 -8.92 -2.18
CA PHE A 380 -23.02 -9.95 -3.06
C PHE A 380 -22.19 -11.23 -2.97
N CYS A 381 -22.87 -12.37 -3.06
CA CYS A 381 -22.28 -13.70 -3.13
C CYS A 381 -22.89 -14.42 -4.34
N TYR A 382 -22.04 -14.82 -5.27
CA TYR A 382 -22.43 -15.44 -6.53
C TYR A 382 -21.85 -16.85 -6.64
N ASP A 383 -22.73 -17.83 -6.80
CA ASP A 383 -22.38 -19.20 -7.12
C ASP A 383 -22.18 -19.32 -8.63
N MET A 384 -20.92 -19.38 -9.04
CA MET A 384 -20.51 -19.41 -10.45
C MET A 384 -20.92 -20.71 -11.16
N ASP A 385 -21.10 -21.81 -10.43
CA ASP A 385 -21.44 -23.11 -11.02
C ASP A 385 -22.96 -23.27 -11.23
N ASN A 386 -23.77 -22.63 -10.38
CA ASN A 386 -25.24 -22.75 -10.40
C ASN A 386 -25.97 -21.48 -10.88
N ASP A 387 -25.25 -20.39 -11.16
CA ASP A 387 -25.80 -19.09 -11.56
C ASP A 387 -26.79 -18.52 -10.52
N ILE A 388 -26.43 -18.60 -9.24
CA ILE A 388 -27.24 -18.12 -8.11
C ILE A 388 -26.57 -16.91 -7.47
N LEU A 389 -27.30 -15.79 -7.42
CA LEU A 389 -26.85 -14.57 -6.76
C LEU A 389 -27.62 -14.32 -5.46
N LEU A 390 -26.88 -14.06 -4.39
CA LEU A 390 -27.40 -13.56 -3.11
C LEU A 390 -26.96 -12.12 -2.89
N LYS A 391 -27.85 -11.31 -2.33
CA LYS A 391 -27.63 -9.90 -1.98
C LYS A 391 -27.85 -9.69 -0.48
N TYR A 392 -26.90 -9.03 0.16
CA TYR A 392 -26.97 -8.63 1.57
C TYR A 392 -26.86 -7.11 1.66
N ASP A 393 -27.99 -6.43 1.86
CA ASP A 393 -28.09 -4.96 1.89
C ASP A 393 -28.63 -4.40 3.21
N GLN A 394 -28.83 -5.27 4.21
CA GLN A 394 -29.20 -4.90 5.56
C GLN A 394 -28.07 -5.29 6.52
N ILE A 395 -27.32 -4.30 6.99
CA ILE A 395 -26.27 -4.51 8.00
C ILE A 395 -26.93 -4.51 9.38
N VAL A 396 -27.19 -5.71 9.89
CA VAL A 396 -27.71 -5.95 11.23
C VAL A 396 -26.74 -6.88 11.96
N ASN A 397 -26.30 -6.45 13.14
CA ASN A 397 -25.34 -7.22 13.94
C ASN A 397 -26.03 -8.29 14.81
N GLN A 398 -25.23 -9.06 15.55
CA GLN A 398 -25.69 -10.15 16.41
C GLN A 398 -26.49 -9.70 17.65
N ASP A 399 -26.56 -8.39 17.91
CA ASP A 399 -27.32 -7.78 19.00
C ASP A 399 -28.57 -7.05 18.47
N ASP A 400 -29.00 -7.35 17.24
CA ASP A 400 -30.12 -6.72 16.52
C ASP A 400 -29.96 -5.21 16.29
N VAL A 401 -28.73 -4.69 16.36
CA VAL A 401 -28.43 -3.29 16.03
C VAL A 401 -28.35 -3.14 14.52
N LYS A 402 -29.20 -2.27 13.98
CA LYS A 402 -29.20 -1.90 12.56
C LYS A 402 -28.26 -0.73 12.32
N TYR A 403 -27.37 -0.88 11.34
CA TYR A 403 -26.46 0.15 10.89
C TYR A 403 -26.95 0.78 9.57
N GLN A 404 -26.80 2.10 9.47
CA GLN A 404 -26.91 2.82 8.21
C GLN A 404 -25.48 3.09 7.72
N SER A 405 -25.03 2.26 6.79
CA SER A 405 -23.78 2.47 6.05
C SER A 405 -24.07 3.23 4.77
N TYR A 406 -23.13 4.06 4.32
CA TYR A 406 -23.16 4.71 3.00
C TYR A 406 -22.21 4.05 2.00
N SER A 407 -21.37 3.11 2.42
CA SER A 407 -20.48 2.39 1.51
C SER A 407 -20.04 1.07 2.10
N VAL A 408 -20.11 0.01 1.30
CA VAL A 408 -19.36 -1.22 1.52
C VAL A 408 -18.18 -1.19 0.58
N SER A 409 -16.97 -1.07 1.14
CA SER A 409 -15.75 -0.76 0.38
C SER A 409 -15.02 -2.00 -0.09
N CYS A 410 -15.01 -3.07 0.70
CA CYS A 410 -14.23 -4.26 0.41
C CYS A 410 -14.80 -5.51 1.09
N ILE A 411 -14.37 -6.68 0.60
CA ILE A 411 -14.64 -7.97 1.21
C ILE A 411 -13.42 -8.90 1.03
N THR A 412 -13.11 -9.71 2.04
CA THR A 412 -12.03 -10.70 1.98
C THR A 412 -12.36 -11.91 2.86
N GLU A 413 -11.76 -13.07 2.57
CA GLU A 413 -11.92 -14.30 3.38
C GLU A 413 -10.74 -14.46 4.34
N ASP A 414 -11.01 -14.78 5.61
CA ASP A 414 -9.98 -15.17 6.57
C ASP A 414 -9.61 -16.66 6.50
N LYS A 415 -8.54 -17.07 7.18
CA LYS A 415 -8.08 -18.48 7.16
C LYS A 415 -9.00 -19.46 7.89
N GLU A 416 -10.05 -18.97 8.56
CA GLU A 416 -11.12 -19.80 9.16
C GLU A 416 -12.34 -19.94 8.24
N GLY A 417 -12.36 -19.19 7.13
CA GLY A 417 -13.41 -19.19 6.13
C GLY A 417 -14.55 -18.21 6.42
N ASN A 418 -14.36 -17.26 7.33
CA ASN A 418 -15.30 -16.15 7.54
C ASN A 418 -15.02 -15.04 6.53
N MET A 419 -16.06 -14.30 6.14
CA MET A 419 -15.92 -13.16 5.25
C MET A 419 -15.86 -11.86 6.05
N TRP A 420 -14.78 -11.12 5.92
CA TRP A 420 -14.60 -9.78 6.48
C TRP A 420 -15.06 -8.73 5.49
N VAL A 421 -15.91 -7.80 5.95
CA VAL A 421 -16.55 -6.76 5.16
C VAL A 421 -16.13 -5.39 5.71
N GLY A 422 -15.52 -4.56 4.87
CA GLY A 422 -15.18 -3.18 5.21
C GLY A 422 -16.30 -2.22 4.87
N THR A 423 -16.60 -1.29 5.78
CA THR A 423 -17.64 -0.26 5.60
C THR A 423 -17.19 1.09 6.15
N ASP A 424 -17.95 2.14 5.85
CA ASP A 424 -17.74 3.48 6.42
C ASP A 424 -18.00 3.58 7.93
N VAL A 425 -18.61 2.56 8.54
CA VAL A 425 -18.95 2.54 9.98
C VAL A 425 -18.21 1.47 10.78
N GLY A 426 -17.18 0.86 10.18
CA GLY A 426 -16.33 -0.16 10.80
C GLY A 426 -16.34 -1.49 10.05
N PRO A 427 -15.54 -2.47 10.52
CA PRO A 427 -15.53 -3.81 9.96
C PRO A 427 -16.69 -4.66 10.50
N PHE A 428 -17.20 -5.53 9.62
CA PHE A 428 -18.15 -6.58 9.98
C PHE A 428 -17.65 -7.94 9.48
N MET A 429 -18.19 -9.02 10.03
CA MET A 429 -17.85 -10.38 9.64
C MET A 429 -19.11 -11.19 9.36
N ILE A 430 -19.18 -11.84 8.19
CA ILE A 430 -20.15 -12.89 7.91
C ILE A 430 -19.48 -14.21 8.28
N GLN A 431 -20.05 -14.93 9.26
CA GLN A 431 -19.49 -16.21 9.68
C GLN A 431 -19.64 -17.26 8.59
N LYS A 432 -18.69 -18.19 8.52
CA LYS A 432 -18.72 -19.32 7.58
C LYS A 432 -20.05 -20.10 7.60
N SER A 433 -20.69 -20.23 8.76
CA SER A 433 -21.97 -20.92 8.92
C SER A 433 -23.16 -20.20 8.26
N ASP A 434 -23.04 -18.89 8.02
CA ASP A 434 -24.09 -18.06 7.46
C ASP A 434 -24.01 -17.98 5.92
N ILE A 435 -22.87 -18.38 5.34
CA ILE A 435 -22.65 -18.34 3.88
C ILE A 435 -23.66 -19.23 3.15
N GLY A 436 -24.25 -18.69 2.09
CA GLY A 436 -25.26 -19.36 1.25
C GLY A 436 -26.70 -19.21 1.75
N GLN A 437 -26.92 -18.57 2.91
CA GLN A 437 -28.26 -18.26 3.38
C GLN A 437 -28.79 -16.98 2.73
N ASN A 438 -30.12 -16.88 2.53
CA ASN A 438 -30.75 -15.66 1.96
C ASN A 438 -30.59 -14.41 2.84
N LYS A 439 -30.18 -14.58 4.10
CA LYS A 439 -29.90 -13.53 5.07
C LYS A 439 -28.71 -13.95 5.90
N VAL A 440 -27.89 -12.98 6.28
CA VAL A 440 -26.69 -13.18 7.10
C VAL A 440 -26.70 -12.22 8.27
N THR A 441 -26.01 -12.59 9.34
CA THR A 441 -25.68 -11.66 10.44
C THR A 441 -24.33 -11.01 10.14
N PHE A 442 -24.27 -9.68 10.22
CA PHE A 442 -23.01 -8.93 10.12
C PHE A 442 -22.40 -8.82 11.51
N TYR A 443 -21.67 -9.85 11.93
CA TYR A 443 -21.09 -9.91 13.27
C TYR A 443 -20.06 -8.79 13.48
N GLN A 444 -20.16 -8.13 14.63
CA GLN A 444 -19.11 -7.24 15.12
C GLN A 444 -18.34 -7.89 16.25
N VAL A 445 -17.02 -7.85 16.16
CA VAL A 445 -16.17 -8.33 17.24
C VAL A 445 -16.28 -7.37 18.43
N LYS A 446 -16.50 -7.92 19.63
CA LYS A 446 -16.53 -7.18 20.90
C LYS A 446 -15.16 -7.29 21.57
N VAL A 447 -14.45 -6.17 21.66
CA VAL A 447 -13.13 -6.06 22.28
C VAL A 447 -13.30 -5.66 23.75
N PRO A 448 -12.88 -6.48 24.72
CA PRO A 448 -12.97 -6.15 26.14
C PRO A 448 -12.14 -4.92 26.51
N ARG A 449 -12.68 -4.02 27.34
CA ARG A 449 -11.94 -2.83 27.80
C ARG A 449 -10.80 -3.14 28.77
N ASN A 450 -10.88 -4.28 29.46
CA ASN A 450 -9.92 -4.70 30.48
C ASN A 450 -9.68 -3.66 31.61
N ASP A 451 -10.64 -2.76 31.85
CA ASP A 451 -10.61 -1.69 32.85
C ASP A 451 -11.36 -2.06 34.16
N GLY A 452 -11.76 -3.33 34.29
CA GLY A 452 -12.53 -3.85 35.43
C GLY A 452 -14.05 -3.63 35.34
N THR A 453 -14.55 -3.01 34.27
CA THR A 453 -16.00 -2.72 34.12
C THR A 453 -16.82 -3.85 33.50
N ASN A 454 -16.18 -4.91 33.00
CA ASN A 454 -16.78 -5.97 32.15
C ASN A 454 -17.48 -5.44 30.88
N TYR A 455 -17.21 -4.20 30.47
CA TYR A 455 -17.67 -3.67 29.19
C TYR A 455 -16.72 -4.03 28.05
N ALA A 456 -17.28 -4.03 26.84
CA ALA A 456 -16.56 -4.21 25.60
C ALA A 456 -17.03 -3.16 24.60
N ASP A 457 -16.13 -2.78 23.71
CA ASP A 457 -16.43 -1.91 22.57
C ASP A 457 -16.40 -2.74 21.28
N TYR A 458 -17.15 -2.32 20.27
CA TYR A 458 -17.07 -2.96 18.96
C TYR A 458 -15.76 -2.58 18.27
N LEU A 459 -15.07 -3.57 17.72
CA LEU A 459 -13.79 -3.42 17.03
C LEU A 459 -13.90 -2.34 15.94
N LEU A 460 -13.07 -1.29 16.04
CA LEU A 460 -12.98 -0.20 15.07
C LEU A 460 -14.33 0.43 14.69
N ASN A 461 -15.29 0.48 15.62
CA ASN A 461 -16.61 1.03 15.37
C ASN A 461 -16.55 2.52 15.02
N GLY A 462 -17.16 2.87 13.88
CA GLY A 462 -17.16 4.22 13.32
C GLY A 462 -15.88 4.59 12.54
N VAL A 463 -14.93 3.67 12.41
CA VAL A 463 -13.74 3.88 11.55
C VAL A 463 -14.10 3.51 10.12
N ASN A 464 -13.82 4.40 9.16
CA ASN A 464 -14.07 4.14 7.75
C ASN A 464 -13.01 3.19 7.18
N ILE A 465 -13.39 1.93 6.97
CA ILE A 465 -12.51 0.89 6.43
C ILE A 465 -12.56 0.96 4.90
N SER A 466 -11.40 1.07 4.25
CA SER A 466 -11.26 1.15 2.80
C SER A 466 -10.81 -0.17 2.17
N CYS A 467 -9.96 -0.92 2.86
CA CYS A 467 -9.44 -2.20 2.40
C CYS A 467 -9.07 -3.12 3.56
N ILE A 468 -9.08 -4.43 3.31
CA ILE A 468 -8.71 -5.46 4.29
C ILE A 468 -7.79 -6.48 3.62
N ALA A 469 -6.68 -6.83 4.28
CA ALA A 469 -5.81 -7.93 3.88
C ALA A 469 -5.60 -8.91 5.05
N ILE A 470 -5.45 -10.20 4.72
CA ILE A 470 -5.24 -11.27 5.71
C ILE A 470 -3.83 -11.82 5.52
N ASP A 471 -3.03 -11.81 6.58
CA ASP A 471 -1.65 -12.30 6.50
C ASP A 471 -1.52 -13.79 6.80
N GLY A 472 -0.28 -14.29 6.65
CA GLY A 472 0.11 -15.67 6.92
C GLY A 472 -0.36 -16.23 8.28
N GLY A 473 -0.48 -15.38 9.29
CA GLY A 473 -0.91 -15.70 10.65
C GLY A 473 -2.39 -15.48 10.94
N ASN A 474 -3.22 -15.28 9.89
CA ASN A 474 -4.67 -15.00 10.01
C ASN A 474 -5.00 -13.67 10.73
N ARG A 475 -4.03 -12.76 10.80
CA ARG A 475 -4.24 -11.40 11.34
C ARG A 475 -4.85 -10.53 10.26
N LYS A 476 -5.62 -9.53 10.70
CA LYS A 476 -6.38 -8.65 9.81
C LYS A 476 -5.67 -7.31 9.74
N TRP A 477 -5.23 -6.95 8.55
CA TRP A 477 -4.73 -5.62 8.21
C TRP A 477 -5.90 -4.78 7.70
N PHE A 478 -6.27 -3.73 8.42
CA PHE A 478 -7.31 -2.78 8.01
C PHE A 478 -6.66 -1.49 7.54
N GLY A 479 -6.81 -1.19 6.26
CA GLY A 479 -6.58 0.15 5.72
C GLY A 479 -7.83 1.00 5.92
N THR A 480 -7.62 2.28 6.19
CA THR A 480 -8.72 3.20 6.52
C THR A 480 -8.68 4.47 5.67
N ASN A 481 -9.80 5.18 5.62
CA ASN A 481 -9.87 6.54 5.09
C ASN A 481 -9.64 7.54 6.23
N GLY A 482 -8.38 7.73 6.63
CA GLY A 482 -7.94 8.84 7.49
C GLY A 482 -7.40 8.44 8.86
N ALA A 483 -7.54 7.19 9.27
CA ALA A 483 -7.04 6.68 10.56
C ALA A 483 -5.78 5.80 10.42
N GLY A 484 -5.16 5.76 9.23
CA GLY A 484 -3.98 4.96 8.96
C GLY A 484 -4.29 3.46 8.81
N VAL A 485 -3.39 2.61 9.31
CA VAL A 485 -3.48 1.15 9.24
C VAL A 485 -3.62 0.56 10.64
N PHE A 486 -4.47 -0.45 10.79
CA PHE A 486 -4.57 -1.27 12.00
C PHE A 486 -4.22 -2.71 11.70
N LEU A 487 -3.43 -3.35 12.57
CA LEU A 487 -3.20 -4.78 12.57
C LEU A 487 -3.87 -5.42 13.78
N ILE A 488 -4.83 -6.32 13.54
CA ILE A 488 -5.57 -7.01 14.58
C ILE A 488 -5.21 -8.49 14.58
N SER A 489 -4.98 -9.05 15.77
CA SER A 489 -4.64 -10.45 16.01
C SER A 489 -5.66 -11.43 15.41
N ALA A 490 -5.26 -12.69 15.24
CA ALA A 490 -6.10 -13.72 14.64
C ALA A 490 -7.42 -13.96 15.41
N ASP A 491 -7.37 -13.89 16.74
CA ASP A 491 -8.53 -14.01 17.64
C ASP A 491 -9.40 -12.73 17.70
N ASN A 492 -8.98 -11.68 17.00
CA ASN A 492 -9.65 -10.40 16.85
C ASN A 492 -9.71 -9.52 18.13
N ILE A 493 -8.93 -9.87 19.16
CA ILE A 493 -8.99 -9.18 20.47
C ILE A 493 -7.86 -8.17 20.66
N VAL A 494 -6.67 -8.43 20.10
CA VAL A 494 -5.48 -7.61 20.32
C VAL A 494 -5.22 -6.74 19.09
N GLN A 495 -5.11 -5.44 19.31
CA GLN A 495 -4.51 -4.53 18.33
C GLN A 495 -2.99 -4.66 18.45
N GLU A 496 -2.38 -5.36 17.51
CA GLU A 496 -0.94 -5.60 17.47
C GLU A 496 -0.19 -4.32 17.09
N GLU A 497 -0.71 -3.59 16.08
CA GLU A 497 -0.09 -2.36 15.58
C GLU A 497 -1.16 -1.34 15.16
N ASN A 498 -0.79 -0.06 15.23
CA ASN A 498 -1.48 1.02 14.53
C ASN A 498 -0.45 1.99 13.93
N PHE A 499 -0.47 2.12 12.60
CA PHE A 499 0.43 2.98 11.87
C PHE A 499 -0.31 4.21 11.35
N THR A 500 0.20 5.38 11.70
CA THR A 500 -0.20 6.68 11.18
C THR A 500 1.02 7.43 10.66
N THR A 501 0.80 8.50 9.89
CA THR A 501 1.89 9.38 9.43
C THR A 501 2.68 10.01 10.58
N GLU A 502 2.07 10.15 11.76
CA GLU A 502 2.67 10.76 12.95
C GLU A 502 3.55 9.80 13.75
N ASN A 503 3.19 8.52 13.79
CA ASN A 503 3.87 7.53 14.65
C ASN A 503 4.73 6.51 13.88
N SER A 504 4.74 6.61 12.54
CA SER A 504 5.40 5.64 11.66
C SER A 504 5.88 6.28 10.35
N ASN A 505 6.53 5.46 9.51
CA ASN A 505 6.93 5.86 8.16
C ASN A 505 5.83 5.67 7.10
N LEU A 506 4.59 5.41 7.53
CA LEU A 506 3.45 5.49 6.64
C LEU A 506 3.42 6.87 5.97
N LEU A 507 3.20 6.89 4.65
CA LEU A 507 3.20 8.12 3.86
C LEU A 507 1.90 8.91 4.03
N TYR A 508 0.76 8.21 4.08
CA TYR A 508 -0.57 8.84 4.18
C TYR A 508 -1.52 8.01 5.05
N ASN A 509 -2.39 8.69 5.81
CA ASN A 509 -3.41 8.03 6.64
C ASN A 509 -4.62 7.52 5.86
N ASN A 510 -4.75 7.91 4.59
CA ASN A 510 -5.74 7.37 3.65
C ASN A 510 -5.08 6.22 2.89
N VAL A 511 -5.51 4.99 3.16
CA VAL A 511 -4.93 3.78 2.57
C VAL A 511 -5.95 3.16 1.63
N SER A 512 -5.72 3.20 0.33
CA SER A 512 -6.67 2.72 -0.69
C SER A 512 -6.58 1.21 -0.91
N SER A 513 -5.39 0.62 -0.75
CA SER A 513 -5.17 -0.81 -0.96
C SER A 513 -4.04 -1.34 -0.08
N ILE A 514 -4.18 -2.60 0.36
CA ILE A 514 -3.13 -3.36 1.04
C ILE A 514 -2.91 -4.67 0.28
N SER A 515 -1.66 -4.92 -0.09
CA SER A 515 -1.23 -6.18 -0.71
C SER A 515 -0.11 -6.81 0.12
N ILE A 516 -0.07 -8.14 0.20
CA ILE A 516 0.92 -8.85 1.03
C ILE A 516 1.68 -9.84 0.17
N ASN A 517 3.01 -9.75 0.21
CA ASN A 517 3.86 -10.85 -0.20
C ASN A 517 3.93 -11.87 0.94
N ASN A 518 3.01 -12.85 0.96
CA ASN A 518 2.94 -13.83 2.03
C ASN A 518 4.17 -14.75 2.12
N ILE A 519 5.07 -14.76 1.12
CA ILE A 519 6.32 -15.54 1.17
C ILE A 519 7.36 -14.84 2.06
N THR A 520 7.49 -13.51 1.92
CA THR A 520 8.50 -12.73 2.66
C THR A 520 7.93 -12.03 3.88
N GLY A 521 6.61 -11.78 3.92
CA GLY A 521 5.95 -11.00 4.95
C GLY A 521 5.96 -9.49 4.68
N GLU A 522 6.39 -9.07 3.49
CA GLU A 522 6.33 -7.65 3.10
C GLU A 522 4.87 -7.24 2.81
N VAL A 523 4.40 -6.22 3.52
CA VAL A 523 3.05 -5.67 3.41
C VAL A 523 3.14 -4.30 2.72
N TYR A 524 2.51 -4.15 1.57
CA TYR A 524 2.47 -2.91 0.80
C TYR A 524 1.22 -2.11 1.16
N PHE A 525 1.40 -0.81 1.43
CA PHE A 525 0.32 0.15 1.67
C PHE A 525 0.31 1.18 0.55
N LEU A 526 -0.80 1.25 -0.17
CA LEU A 526 -1.04 2.22 -1.23
C LEU A 526 -1.92 3.36 -0.70
N SER A 527 -1.62 4.57 -1.15
CA SER A 527 -2.49 5.73 -1.10
C SER A 527 -2.51 6.42 -2.46
N ASP A 528 -3.44 7.35 -2.66
CA ASP A 528 -3.56 8.10 -3.92
C ASP A 528 -2.25 8.77 -4.37
N ASN A 529 -1.35 9.07 -3.43
CA ASN A 529 -0.14 9.86 -3.64
C ASN A 529 1.16 9.12 -3.27
N GLY A 530 1.12 7.82 -2.97
CA GLY A 530 2.36 7.11 -2.61
C GLY A 530 2.21 5.63 -2.32
N LEU A 531 3.36 4.97 -2.31
CA LEU A 531 3.51 3.56 -1.99
C LEU A 531 4.63 3.38 -0.97
N CYS A 532 4.33 2.64 0.10
CA CYS A 532 5.35 2.18 1.05
C CYS A 532 5.08 0.71 1.43
N SER A 533 6.08 0.06 2.02
CA SER A 533 5.93 -1.27 2.60
C SER A 533 6.47 -1.34 4.02
N TYR A 534 5.93 -2.31 4.76
CA TYR A 534 6.38 -2.69 6.09
C TYR A 534 6.69 -4.18 6.12
N GLN A 535 7.85 -4.53 6.68
CA GLN A 535 8.24 -5.91 6.86
C GLN A 535 7.57 -6.51 8.10
N SER A 536 6.47 -7.22 7.88
CA SER A 536 5.72 -7.92 8.92
C SER A 536 6.45 -9.18 9.42
N ASN A 537 6.07 -9.61 10.62
CA ASN A 537 6.51 -10.86 11.26
C ASN A 537 5.61 -12.06 10.95
N ALA A 538 4.85 -12.03 9.86
CA ALA A 538 4.01 -13.15 9.43
C ALA A 538 4.29 -13.52 7.98
N VAL A 539 4.35 -14.83 7.73
CA VAL A 539 4.49 -15.43 6.39
C VAL A 539 3.56 -16.64 6.30
N ASP A 540 3.31 -17.13 5.10
CA ASP A 540 2.50 -18.33 4.94
C ASP A 540 3.12 -19.54 5.64
N PRO A 541 2.28 -20.37 6.29
CA PRO A 541 2.75 -21.52 7.04
C PRO A 541 3.27 -22.62 6.11
N ASN A 542 4.27 -23.36 6.56
CA ASN A 542 4.70 -24.62 5.97
C ASN A 542 4.03 -25.80 6.69
N PRO A 543 3.01 -26.46 6.11
CA PRO A 543 2.26 -27.53 6.78
C PRO A 543 3.10 -28.75 7.14
N ASP A 544 4.19 -28.99 6.41
CA ASP A 544 5.01 -30.19 6.62
C ASP A 544 5.97 -30.03 7.80
N MET A 545 6.42 -28.81 8.07
CA MET A 545 7.38 -28.42 9.11
C MET A 545 8.53 -29.43 9.26
N THR A 546 9.28 -29.64 8.17
CA THR A 546 10.42 -30.56 8.13
C THR A 546 11.67 -29.91 8.69
N LYS A 547 12.63 -30.73 9.16
CA LYS A 547 13.90 -30.23 9.70
C LYS A 547 14.69 -29.38 8.69
N ASP A 548 14.70 -29.77 7.42
CA ASP A 548 15.43 -29.07 6.36
C ASP A 548 14.69 -27.81 5.87
N GLY A 549 13.40 -27.66 6.24
CA GLY A 549 12.60 -26.47 5.95
C GLY A 549 12.75 -25.35 6.98
N ILE A 550 13.35 -25.63 8.15
CA ILE A 550 13.54 -24.63 9.20
C ILE A 550 14.80 -23.81 8.95
N ASN A 551 14.63 -22.49 8.82
CA ASN A 551 15.72 -21.54 8.70
C ASN A 551 15.75 -20.61 9.92
N ILE A 552 16.94 -20.37 10.46
CA ILE A 552 17.16 -19.49 11.62
C ILE A 552 18.23 -18.47 11.26
N TYR A 553 17.89 -17.19 11.27
CA TYR A 553 18.79 -16.12 10.86
C TYR A 553 18.57 -14.82 11.65
N PRO A 554 19.61 -13.99 11.84
CA PRO A 554 21.00 -14.29 11.54
C PRO A 554 21.57 -15.39 12.46
N ASN A 555 22.54 -16.16 11.96
CA ASN A 555 23.20 -17.21 12.71
C ASN A 555 24.66 -17.35 12.24
N PRO A 556 25.66 -16.94 13.04
CA PRO A 556 25.53 -16.43 14.41
C PRO A 556 24.90 -15.02 14.48
N VAL A 557 24.32 -14.70 15.63
CA VAL A 557 23.97 -13.32 16.03
C VAL A 557 25.25 -12.64 16.49
N THR A 558 25.62 -11.55 15.81
CA THR A 558 26.84 -10.79 16.10
C THR A 558 26.62 -9.75 17.20
N PRO A 559 27.70 -9.26 17.86
CA PRO A 559 27.58 -8.29 18.96
C PRO A 559 26.86 -6.99 18.60
N ASP A 560 26.99 -6.55 17.35
CA ASP A 560 26.42 -5.34 16.78
C ASP A 560 24.98 -5.53 16.28
N PHE A 561 24.47 -6.76 16.21
CA PHE A 561 23.10 -7.03 15.76
C PHE A 561 22.08 -6.76 16.85
N THR A 562 21.21 -5.76 16.63
CA THR A 562 20.12 -5.38 17.53
C THR A 562 18.73 -5.74 17.01
N GLY A 563 18.65 -6.39 15.84
CA GLY A 563 17.40 -6.83 15.23
C GLY A 563 16.83 -8.12 15.83
N MET A 564 15.87 -8.71 15.12
CA MET A 564 15.22 -9.95 15.54
C MET A 564 15.92 -11.17 14.94
N VAL A 565 16.13 -12.20 15.76
CA VAL A 565 16.39 -13.55 15.25
C VAL A 565 15.07 -14.12 14.73
N THR A 566 15.05 -14.47 13.46
CA THR A 566 13.88 -14.96 12.75
C THR A 566 14.00 -16.45 12.48
N ILE A 567 12.93 -17.18 12.80
CA ILE A 567 12.78 -18.61 12.56
C ILE A 567 11.63 -18.78 11.55
N THR A 568 11.92 -19.34 10.38
CA THR A 568 10.92 -19.58 9.32
C THR A 568 10.77 -21.06 8.99
N GLY A 569 9.75 -21.40 8.20
CA GLY A 569 9.42 -22.77 7.82
C GLY A 569 8.53 -23.49 8.82
N LEU A 570 7.89 -22.74 9.72
CA LEU A 570 7.00 -23.27 10.75
C LEU A 570 5.62 -23.58 10.17
N SER A 571 4.91 -24.52 10.80
CA SER A 571 3.47 -24.69 10.56
C SER A 571 2.68 -23.57 11.22
N TYR A 572 1.43 -23.39 10.82
CA TYR A 572 0.50 -22.47 11.48
C TYR A 572 0.38 -22.78 12.98
N ASP A 573 0.47 -21.76 13.82
CA ASP A 573 0.38 -21.83 15.30
C ASP A 573 1.35 -22.86 15.94
N ALA A 574 2.56 -23.00 15.37
CA ALA A 574 3.59 -23.86 15.91
C ALA A 574 4.06 -23.37 17.29
N ASP A 575 4.28 -24.29 18.24
CA ASP A 575 4.93 -24.01 19.53
C ASP A 575 6.43 -23.81 19.29
N VAL A 576 6.99 -22.71 19.79
CA VAL A 576 8.43 -22.39 19.69
C VAL A 576 8.99 -22.18 21.08
N LYS A 577 10.07 -22.90 21.40
CA LYS A 577 10.81 -22.79 22.67
C LYS A 577 12.28 -22.61 22.40
N ILE A 578 12.85 -21.56 22.97
CA ILE A 578 14.28 -21.27 22.91
C ILE A 578 14.87 -21.61 24.27
N THR A 579 15.89 -22.46 24.26
CA THR A 579 16.51 -22.95 25.49
C THR A 579 18.03 -22.79 25.47
N THR A 580 18.64 -22.69 26.65
CA THR A 580 20.09 -22.85 26.79
C THR A 580 20.52 -24.27 26.44
N ALA A 581 21.82 -24.51 26.22
CA ALA A 581 22.35 -25.86 26.00
C ALA A 581 22.02 -26.86 27.12
N ASN A 582 21.73 -26.38 28.35
CA ASN A 582 21.33 -27.20 29.49
C ASN A 582 19.80 -27.38 29.61
N GLY A 583 19.01 -26.89 28.64
CA GLY A 583 17.56 -27.08 28.56
C GLY A 583 16.71 -26.05 29.31
N ALA A 584 17.29 -24.99 29.88
CA ALA A 584 16.51 -23.93 30.52
C ALA A 584 15.85 -23.04 29.46
N ILE A 585 14.53 -22.87 29.53
CA ILE A 585 13.76 -22.01 28.62
C ILE A 585 14.11 -20.53 28.87
N VAL A 586 14.51 -19.84 27.80
CA VAL A 586 14.81 -18.40 27.82
C VAL A 586 13.71 -17.58 27.15
N ALA A 587 13.08 -18.12 26.09
CA ALA A 587 11.94 -17.52 25.41
C ALA A 587 11.01 -18.61 24.88
N GLU A 588 9.72 -18.30 24.75
CA GLU A 588 8.72 -19.20 24.18
C GLU A 588 7.56 -18.39 23.57
N GLY A 589 6.87 -18.98 22.60
CA GLY A 589 5.70 -18.38 21.98
C GLY A 589 5.15 -19.22 20.83
N ARG A 590 4.27 -18.62 20.03
CA ARG A 590 3.61 -19.24 18.88
C ARG A 590 4.01 -18.57 17.58
N SER A 591 4.04 -19.33 16.48
CA SER A 591 4.35 -18.76 15.17
C SER A 591 3.20 -17.90 14.62
N ASN A 592 3.57 -16.78 14.00
CA ASN A 592 2.69 -15.98 13.17
C ASN A 592 2.74 -16.53 11.75
N GLY A 593 1.80 -17.43 11.44
CA GLY A 593 1.86 -18.26 10.24
C GLY A 593 3.11 -19.14 10.27
N GLY A 594 4.00 -18.97 9.30
CA GLY A 594 5.24 -19.75 9.17
C GLY A 594 6.48 -19.18 9.86
N MET A 595 6.34 -18.10 10.65
CA MET A 595 7.46 -17.36 11.24
C MET A 595 7.35 -17.17 12.76
N TYR A 596 8.50 -17.13 13.44
CA TYR A 596 8.62 -16.66 14.83
C TYR A 596 9.86 -15.77 14.98
N ASN A 597 9.76 -14.72 15.79
CA ASN A 597 10.84 -13.75 16.00
C ASN A 597 11.25 -13.72 17.47
N TRP A 598 12.56 -13.56 17.70
CA TRP A 598 13.15 -13.48 19.03
C TRP A 598 14.14 -12.33 19.12
N ASP A 599 13.94 -11.45 20.09
CA ASP A 599 14.76 -10.26 20.39
C ASP A 599 16.10 -10.57 21.10
N CYS A 600 16.46 -11.86 21.21
CA CYS A 600 17.60 -12.33 21.99
C CYS A 600 17.54 -11.99 23.48
N CYS A 601 16.35 -11.70 24.02
CA CYS A 601 16.15 -11.50 25.46
C CYS A 601 15.54 -12.73 26.13
N ASN A 602 15.78 -12.86 27.44
CA ASN A 602 15.06 -13.81 28.26
C ASN A 602 13.67 -13.26 28.64
N LYS A 603 12.86 -14.07 29.34
CA LYS A 603 11.53 -13.68 29.86
C LYS A 603 11.51 -12.44 30.77
N GLN A 604 12.66 -11.94 31.22
CA GLN A 604 12.79 -10.71 32.01
C GLN A 604 13.22 -9.51 31.16
N GLY A 605 13.28 -9.63 29.83
CA GLY A 605 13.72 -8.58 28.92
C GLY A 605 15.23 -8.33 28.94
N LYS A 606 16.03 -9.23 29.54
CA LYS A 606 17.50 -9.11 29.56
C LYS A 606 18.10 -9.89 28.41
N ARG A 607 18.96 -9.23 27.61
CA ARG A 607 19.74 -9.88 26.54
C ARG A 607 20.50 -11.09 27.08
N VAL A 608 20.39 -12.21 26.37
CA VAL A 608 20.99 -13.47 26.79
C VAL A 608 22.51 -13.46 26.62
N ALA A 609 23.22 -14.26 27.42
CA ALA A 609 24.69 -14.33 27.36
C ALA A 609 25.19 -15.00 26.07
N SER A 610 26.47 -14.80 25.73
CA SER A 610 27.08 -15.46 24.58
C SER A 610 27.02 -16.99 24.75
N GLY A 611 26.60 -17.71 23.71
CA GLY A 611 26.42 -19.16 23.77
C GLY A 611 25.57 -19.71 22.63
N VAL A 612 25.41 -21.04 22.63
CA VAL A 612 24.51 -21.73 21.69
C VAL A 612 23.18 -21.98 22.37
N TYR A 613 22.11 -21.55 21.72
CA TYR A 613 20.73 -21.74 22.12
C TYR A 613 20.06 -22.75 21.20
N MET A 614 19.22 -23.61 21.76
CA MET A 614 18.44 -24.59 21.01
C MET A 614 17.07 -23.98 20.69
N VAL A 615 16.67 -24.02 19.43
CA VAL A 615 15.33 -23.64 18.98
C VAL A 615 14.54 -24.91 18.77
N ILE A 616 13.57 -25.17 19.65
CA ILE A 616 12.73 -26.36 19.63
C ILE A 616 11.37 -25.93 19.10
N THR A 617 10.88 -26.58 18.06
CA THR A 617 9.58 -26.25 17.46
C THR A 617 8.69 -27.48 17.41
N ALA A 618 7.37 -27.30 17.52
CA ALA A 618 6.38 -28.36 17.38
C ALA A 618 5.14 -27.85 16.64
N THR A 619 4.50 -28.72 15.85
CA THR A 619 3.19 -28.41 15.24
C THR A 619 2.17 -28.14 16.35
N SER A 620 1.10 -27.40 16.05
CA SER A 620 0.07 -27.06 17.04
C SER A 620 -0.57 -28.28 17.71
N ASP A 621 -0.63 -29.42 16.99
CA ASP A 621 -1.09 -30.72 17.50
C ASP A 621 -0.01 -31.58 18.19
N GLY A 622 1.23 -31.10 18.23
CA GLY A 622 2.38 -31.76 18.84
C GLY A 622 2.90 -33.02 18.12
N LYS A 623 2.38 -33.36 16.93
CA LYS A 623 2.76 -34.62 16.24
C LYS A 623 4.13 -34.57 15.58
N LYS A 624 4.59 -33.40 15.15
CA LYS A 624 5.92 -33.21 14.55
C LYS A 624 6.66 -32.14 15.33
N GLY A 625 7.97 -32.32 15.49
CA GLY A 625 8.83 -31.31 16.07
C GLY A 625 10.20 -31.29 15.41
N THR A 626 10.83 -30.12 15.43
CA THR A 626 12.19 -29.93 14.92
C THR A 626 13.06 -29.30 15.99
N VAL A 627 14.38 -29.40 15.81
CA VAL A 627 15.35 -28.76 16.69
C VAL A 627 16.43 -28.11 15.82
N GLY A 628 16.52 -26.79 15.92
CA GLY A 628 17.58 -25.97 15.36
C GLY A 628 18.52 -25.42 16.44
N LYS A 629 19.55 -24.70 16.01
CA LYS A 629 20.53 -24.05 16.89
C LYS A 629 20.83 -22.65 16.40
N VAL A 630 20.96 -21.70 17.31
CA VAL A 630 21.46 -20.35 17.05
C VAL A 630 22.59 -20.01 18.00
N ALA A 631 23.68 -19.46 17.48
CA ALA A 631 24.78 -18.94 18.29
C ALA A 631 24.59 -17.44 18.52
N VAL A 632 24.64 -17.00 19.77
CA VAL A 632 24.64 -15.57 20.14
C VAL A 632 26.03 -15.19 20.63
N ILE A 633 26.56 -14.09 20.11
CA ILE A 633 27.86 -13.53 20.47
C ILE A 633 27.61 -12.07 20.90
N ASN A 634 27.86 -11.76 22.17
CA ASN A 634 27.86 -10.40 22.70
C ASN A 634 29.28 -9.89 22.92
#